data_AF-A0A5K7YLX4-F1
#
_entry.id   AF-A0A5K7YLX4-F1
#
_cell.length_a   1.000
_cell.length_b   1.000
_cell.length_c   1.000
_cell.angle_alpha   90.00
_cell.angle_beta   90.00
_cell.angle_gamma   90.00
#
_symmetry.space_group_name_H-M   'P 1'
#
loop_
_entity.id
_entity.type
_entity.pdbx_description
1 polymer ?
#
loop_
_entity_poly.entity_id
_entity_poly.type
_entity_poly.pdbx_seq_one_letter_code
_entity_poly.pdbx_strand_id
1 'polypeptide(L)'
;MNINGSDLQSKLNVYQTAQVQGKETGAAKSENAETIAPQHDRVALSTRGQSIADAQRAVASIPDVRESLVSRIQTDMQNGTYVVDNQKAAEGLLRESMVNQAAMV
;
A
#
# COMPACT_ATOMS: atom_id res chain seq x y z
N MET A 1 12.52 -10.71 -27.81
CA MET A 1 13.35 -10.09 -26.76
C MET A 1 12.92 -10.69 -25.43
N ASN A 2 13.83 -11.25 -24.63
CA ASN A 2 13.55 -11.64 -23.25
C ASN A 2 14.12 -10.59 -22.32
N ILE A 3 13.30 -10.10 -21.37
CA ILE A 3 13.76 -9.19 -20.31
C ILE A 3 13.79 -10.02 -19.02
N ASN A 4 14.99 -10.21 -18.47
CA ASN A 4 15.18 -10.98 -17.24
C ASN A 4 14.78 -10.14 -16.01
N GLY A 5 14.04 -10.74 -15.07
CA GLY A 5 13.35 -10.01 -13.99
C GLY A 5 14.22 -9.26 -12.99
N SER A 6 15.55 -9.49 -12.98
CA SER A 6 16.49 -8.76 -12.11
C SER A 6 16.68 -7.29 -12.49
N ASP A 7 16.46 -6.92 -13.77
CA ASP A 7 16.65 -5.55 -14.28
C ASP A 7 15.56 -4.56 -13.80
N LEU A 8 14.42 -5.08 -13.32
CA LEU A 8 13.35 -4.25 -12.74
C LEU A 8 13.70 -3.77 -11.31
N GLN A 9 14.30 -4.64 -10.50
CA GLN A 9 14.62 -4.32 -9.10
C GLN A 9 15.81 -3.35 -8.98
N SER A 10 16.85 -3.54 -9.80
CA SER A 10 18.00 -2.63 -9.87
C SER A 10 17.57 -1.22 -10.29
N LYS A 11 16.66 -1.09 -11.27
CA LYS A 11 16.10 0.21 -11.68
C LYS A 11 15.29 0.86 -10.57
N LEU A 12 14.47 0.11 -9.83
CA LEU A 12 13.64 0.66 -8.75
C LEU A 12 14.48 1.28 -7.63
N ASN A 13 15.59 0.63 -7.23
CA ASN A 13 16.48 1.13 -6.18
C ASN A 13 17.17 2.46 -6.55
N VAL A 14 17.53 2.66 -7.82
CA VAL A 14 18.18 3.91 -8.29
C VAL A 14 17.24 5.11 -8.18
N TYR A 15 15.94 4.93 -8.39
CA TYR A 15 14.96 6.01 -8.20
C TYR A 15 14.74 6.37 -6.72
N GLN A 16 14.89 5.39 -5.81
CA GLN A 16 14.64 5.60 -4.38
C GLN A 16 15.79 6.38 -3.70
N THR A 17 17.04 6.13 -4.07
CA THR A 17 18.20 6.83 -3.49
C THR A 17 18.30 8.29 -3.95
N ALA A 18 17.90 8.59 -5.20
CA ALA A 18 17.93 9.95 -5.75
C ALA A 18 17.02 10.95 -5.01
N GLN A 19 15.94 10.48 -4.35
CA GLN A 19 15.00 11.35 -3.63
C GLN A 19 15.53 11.86 -2.28
N VAL A 20 16.57 11.23 -1.71
CA VAL A 20 17.04 11.52 -0.34
C VAL A 20 18.10 12.62 -0.30
N GLN A 21 18.82 12.86 -1.40
CA GLN A 21 20.00 13.75 -1.43
C GLN A 21 19.67 15.25 -1.64
N GLY A 22 18.38 15.62 -1.80
CA GLY A 22 17.96 16.92 -2.36
C GLY A 22 17.55 18.03 -1.36
N LYS A 23 17.85 17.91 -0.06
CA LYS A 23 17.53 18.92 0.96
C LYS A 23 18.80 19.36 1.73
N GLU A 24 19.41 20.46 1.30
CA GLU A 24 20.38 21.36 1.99
C GLU A 24 20.86 22.38 0.93
N THR A 25 20.92 23.71 1.11
CA THR A 25 20.44 24.63 2.18
C THR A 25 19.68 25.80 1.51
N GLY A 26 19.67 27.02 2.09
CA GLY A 26 19.31 28.25 1.36
C GLY A 26 19.78 29.54 2.05
N ALA A 27 20.31 30.50 1.29
CA ALA A 27 20.45 31.92 1.65
C ALA A 27 20.86 32.81 0.44
N ALA A 28 20.47 34.09 0.49
CA ALA A 28 21.05 35.26 -0.23
C ALA A 28 20.83 35.47 -1.76
N LYS A 29 19.68 36.10 -2.08
CA LYS A 29 19.54 37.38 -2.84
C LYS A 29 20.47 37.66 -4.05
N SER A 30 19.89 37.70 -5.28
CA SER A 30 20.01 38.87 -6.17
C SER A 30 18.94 38.91 -7.28
N GLU A 31 18.81 40.09 -7.87
CA GLU A 31 17.77 40.65 -8.75
C GLU A 31 17.62 39.99 -10.15
N ASN A 32 16.44 40.20 -10.74
CA ASN A 32 16.13 40.12 -12.19
C ASN A 32 16.87 39.07 -13.03
N ALA A 33 16.40 37.82 -12.91
CA ALA A 33 16.26 36.96 -14.09
C ALA A 33 14.77 36.71 -14.29
N GLU A 34 14.30 36.74 -15.55
CA GLU A 34 13.07 36.02 -15.88
C GLU A 34 13.30 34.56 -15.44
N THR A 35 12.55 34.12 -14.43
CA THR A 35 12.69 32.75 -13.94
C THR A 35 12.12 31.82 -14.99
N ILE A 36 12.97 31.43 -15.94
CA ILE A 36 12.90 30.15 -16.63
C ILE A 36 12.92 29.12 -15.50
N ALA A 37 11.73 28.79 -15.00
CA ALA A 37 11.57 27.79 -13.97
C ALA A 37 12.27 26.54 -14.51
N PRO A 38 13.22 25.93 -13.77
CA PRO A 38 13.95 24.78 -14.27
C PRO A 38 12.92 23.76 -14.76
N GLN A 39 12.99 23.45 -16.06
CA GLN A 39 12.06 22.55 -16.71
C GLN A 39 12.39 21.13 -16.25
N HIS A 40 11.98 20.83 -15.02
CA HIS A 40 12.15 19.53 -14.41
C HIS A 40 11.40 18.50 -15.26
N ASP A 41 12.10 17.48 -15.73
CA ASP A 41 11.49 16.33 -16.37
C ASP A 41 10.47 15.69 -15.42
N ARG A 42 9.19 15.83 -15.77
CA ARG A 42 8.08 15.24 -15.00
C ARG A 42 7.69 13.91 -15.60
N VAL A 43 7.96 12.83 -14.87
CA VAL A 43 7.43 11.51 -15.18
C VAL A 43 5.99 11.42 -14.64
N ALA A 44 5.01 11.41 -15.54
CA ALA A 44 3.61 11.17 -15.18
C ALA A 44 3.27 9.68 -15.31
N LEU A 45 2.72 9.08 -14.23
CA LEU A 45 2.09 7.76 -14.32
C LEU A 45 0.83 7.85 -15.20
N SER A 46 0.57 6.80 -15.98
CA SER A 46 -0.73 6.64 -16.63
C SER A 46 -1.84 6.53 -15.57
N THR A 47 -3.08 6.86 -15.93
CA THR A 47 -4.25 6.76 -15.04
C THR A 47 -4.38 5.38 -14.40
N ARG A 48 -4.14 4.31 -15.18
CA ARG A 48 -4.08 2.93 -14.67
C ARG A 48 -2.91 2.72 -13.70
N GLY A 49 -1.73 3.25 -14.00
CA GLY A 49 -0.56 3.20 -13.10
C GLY A 49 -0.82 3.90 -11.76
N GLN A 50 -1.50 5.04 -11.77
CA GLN A 50 -1.93 5.74 -10.54
C GLN A 50 -2.88 4.85 -9.71
N SER A 51 -3.93 4.30 -10.34
CA SER A 51 -4.90 3.44 -9.63
C SER A 51 -4.26 2.21 -8.96
N ILE A 52 -3.23 1.62 -9.58
CA ILE A 52 -2.47 0.49 -9.01
C ILE A 52 -1.60 0.96 -7.83
N ALA A 53 -0.89 2.09 -7.97
CA ALA A 53 -0.07 2.64 -6.91
C ALA A 53 -0.91 3.04 -5.68
N ASP A 54 -2.10 3.59 -5.90
CA ASP A 54 -3.02 3.98 -4.81
C ASP A 54 -3.66 2.76 -4.15
N ALA A 55 -3.99 1.70 -4.91
CA ALA A 55 -4.42 0.42 -4.34
C ALA A 55 -3.30 -0.24 -3.50
N GLN A 56 -2.05 -0.20 -3.96
CA GLN A 56 -0.89 -0.71 -3.22
C GLN A 56 -0.66 0.08 -1.92
N ARG A 57 -0.75 1.41 -1.96
CA ARG A 57 -0.68 2.28 -0.77
C ARG A 57 -1.81 1.98 0.22
N ALA A 58 -3.04 1.79 -0.29
CA ALA A 58 -4.18 1.45 0.54
C ALA A 58 -3.94 0.12 1.27
N VAL A 59 -3.51 -0.94 0.56
CA VAL A 59 -3.17 -2.23 1.17
C VAL A 59 -2.04 -2.10 2.20
N ALA A 60 -0.97 -1.36 1.88
CA ALA A 60 0.15 -1.13 2.80
C ALA A 60 -0.21 -0.28 4.03
N SER A 61 -1.33 0.44 4.00
CA SER A 61 -1.84 1.22 5.14
C SER A 61 -2.78 0.45 6.07
N ILE A 62 -3.15 -0.79 5.70
CA ILE A 62 -3.97 -1.66 6.56
C ILE A 62 -3.07 -2.19 7.69
N PRO A 63 -3.42 -1.99 8.97
CA PRO A 63 -2.67 -2.55 10.07
C PRO A 63 -2.89 -4.07 10.18
N ASP A 64 -1.85 -4.81 10.55
CA ASP A 64 -1.89 -6.26 10.77
C ASP A 64 -3.01 -6.68 11.73
N VAL A 65 -3.26 -5.87 12.78
CA VAL A 65 -4.33 -6.06 13.75
C VAL A 65 -5.25 -4.85 13.77
N ARG A 66 -6.56 -5.10 13.61
CA ARG A 66 -7.61 -4.07 13.77
C ARG A 66 -8.01 -3.96 15.24
N GLU A 67 -7.17 -3.33 16.04
CA GLU A 67 -7.33 -3.19 17.50
C GLU A 67 -8.74 -2.72 17.93
N SER A 68 -9.33 -1.77 17.21
CA SER A 68 -10.69 -1.27 17.49
C SER A 68 -11.78 -2.33 17.33
N LEU A 69 -11.63 -3.26 16.38
CA LEU A 69 -12.54 -4.39 16.20
C LEU A 69 -12.33 -5.46 17.28
N VAL A 70 -11.07 -5.74 17.61
CA VAL A 70 -10.70 -6.71 18.65
C VAL A 70 -11.21 -6.26 20.02
N SER A 71 -10.94 -5.02 20.40
CA SER A 71 -11.42 -4.40 21.64
C SER A 71 -12.94 -4.46 21.74
N ARG A 72 -13.66 -4.08 20.67
CA ARG A 72 -15.14 -4.18 20.64
C ARG A 72 -15.62 -5.61 20.90
N ILE A 73 -15.08 -6.61 20.19
CA ILE A 73 -15.50 -8.01 20.35
C ILE A 73 -15.22 -8.50 21.77
N GLN A 74 -14.07 -8.13 22.36
CA GLN A 74 -13.76 -8.46 23.76
C GLN A 74 -14.77 -7.83 24.73
N THR A 75 -15.14 -6.56 24.54
CA THR A 75 -16.16 -5.89 25.35
C THR A 75 -17.53 -6.53 25.19
N ASP A 76 -17.96 -6.83 23.96
CA ASP A 76 -19.23 -7.52 23.68
C ASP A 76 -19.26 -8.92 24.34
N MET A 77 -18.12 -9.63 24.37
CA MET A 77 -17.99 -10.91 25.08
C MET A 77 -18.06 -10.76 26.60
N GLN A 78 -17.32 -9.80 27.18
CA GLN A 78 -17.30 -9.54 28.62
C GLN A 78 -18.68 -9.15 29.16
N ASN A 79 -19.44 -8.36 28.39
CA ASN A 79 -20.80 -7.95 28.72
C ASN A 79 -21.86 -9.03 28.45
N GLY A 80 -21.48 -10.18 27.85
CA GLY A 80 -22.42 -11.23 27.43
C GLY A 80 -23.34 -10.82 26.28
N THR A 81 -23.06 -9.72 25.58
CA THR A 81 -23.86 -9.19 24.46
C THR A 81 -23.40 -9.68 23.09
N TYR A 82 -22.28 -10.41 23.02
CA TYR A 82 -21.80 -11.03 21.80
C TYR A 82 -22.70 -12.18 21.34
N VAL A 83 -23.38 -12.01 20.21
CA VAL A 83 -24.24 -13.03 19.59
C VAL A 83 -23.55 -13.65 18.39
N VAL A 84 -23.43 -14.99 18.39
CA VAL A 84 -22.87 -15.74 17.26
C VAL A 84 -23.88 -15.80 16.12
N ASP A 85 -23.45 -15.34 14.94
CA ASP A 85 -24.19 -15.50 13.70
C ASP A 85 -23.94 -16.90 13.11
N ASN A 86 -24.90 -17.80 13.33
CA ASN A 86 -24.81 -19.19 12.88
C ASN A 86 -24.69 -19.33 11.36
N GLN A 87 -25.25 -18.40 10.58
CA GLN A 87 -25.19 -18.43 9.13
C GLN A 87 -23.78 -18.06 8.65
N LYS A 88 -23.16 -17.01 9.22
CA LYS A 88 -21.76 -16.67 8.96
C LYS A 88 -20.80 -17.76 9.44
N ALA A 89 -21.08 -18.42 10.56
CA ALA A 89 -20.28 -19.53 11.05
C ALA A 89 -20.28 -20.71 10.04
N ALA A 90 -21.47 -21.13 9.57
CA ALA A 90 -21.59 -22.18 8.56
C ALA A 90 -20.94 -21.80 7.22
N GLU A 91 -21.11 -20.54 6.77
CA GLU A 91 -20.46 -20.01 5.57
C GLU A 91 -18.92 -20.06 5.68
N GLY A 92 -18.38 -19.69 6.85
CA GLY A 92 -16.95 -19.76 7.15
C GLY A 92 -16.41 -21.20 7.07
N LEU A 93 -17.09 -22.15 7.69
CA LEU A 93 -16.72 -23.58 7.66
C LEU A 93 -16.74 -24.14 6.24
N LEU A 94 -17.78 -23.85 5.46
CA LEU A 94 -17.89 -24.31 4.07
C LEU A 94 -16.77 -23.71 3.20
N ARG A 95 -16.56 -22.39 3.28
CA ARG A 95 -15.47 -21.69 2.56
C ARG A 95 -14.11 -22.32 2.87
N GLU A 96 -13.80 -22.54 4.14
CA GLU A 96 -12.55 -23.14 4.58
C GLU A 96 -12.40 -24.59 4.08
N SER A 97 -13.47 -25.39 4.13
CA SER A 97 -13.45 -26.76 3.58
C SER A 97 -13.18 -26.81 2.07
N MET A 98 -13.65 -25.82 1.31
CA MET A 98 -13.43 -25.73 -0.14
C MET A 98 -12.00 -25.33 -0.46
N VAL A 99 -11.42 -24.39 0.29
CA VAL A 99 -10.01 -24.00 0.16
C VAL A 99 -9.08 -25.18 0.47
N ASN A 100 -9.35 -25.90 1.56
CA ASN A 100 -8.54 -27.06 1.95
C ASN A 100 -8.65 -28.23 0.95
N GLN A 101 -9.83 -28.48 0.38
CA GLN A 101 -9.98 -29.45 -0.72
C GLN A 101 -9.20 -29.02 -1.97
N ALA A 102 -9.27 -27.74 -2.36
CA ALA A 102 -8.54 -27.23 -3.52
C ALA A 102 -7.01 -27.25 -3.32
N ALA A 103 -6.52 -27.21 -2.08
CA ALA A 103 -5.09 -27.30 -1.76
C ALA A 103 -4.55 -28.75 -1.69
N MET A 104 -5.42 -29.77 -1.77
CA MET A 104 -5.05 -31.19 -1.78
C MET A 104 -4.98 -31.81 -3.19
N VAL A 105 -5.18 -31.02 -4.25
CA VAL A 105 -5.19 -31.44 -5.66
C VAL A 105 -4.04 -30.80 -6.43
#